data_AF-A0A7W7MPB8-F1
#
_entry.id   AF-A0A7W7MPB8-F1
#
_cell.length_a   1.000
_cell.length_b   1.000
_cell.length_c   1.000
_cell.angle_alpha   90.00
_cell.angle_beta   90.00
_cell.angle_gamma   90.00
#
_symmetry.space_group_name_H-M   'P 1'
#
loop_
_entity.id
_entity.type
_entity.pdbx_description
1 polymer ?
#
loop_
_entity_poly.entity_id
_entity_poly.type
_entity_poly.pdbx_seq_one_letter_code
_entity_poly.pdbx_strand_id
1 'polypeptide(L)'
;MSPDPRFERAVLGAFRAAVERYCTVVNAGDVDPGSLRISVTVATRTPMGRDFAGKVHRIVHPSTHRWLPLARVVSVVCTVDPSLPDDPGHRFLIQPPALPAPRQAPRQALPQTRIESQEVPLPPAQPPPETVHLTLRYGADFHWVCHLASAPGWVPLGRWTGSRHDASVRLPEYATFLPRGELVYLRHQGHRVEFARSRVRPTYLVRVDGTPLRANGRPIQAGPAGSIEYADGAASSTRLDYLLAWDGGRG
;
A
#
# COMPACT_ATOMS: atom_id res chain seq x y z
N MET A 1 -10.91 -11.08 34.50
CA MET A 1 -11.09 -12.09 33.42
C MET A 1 -9.79 -12.84 33.25
N SER A 2 -9.82 -14.16 33.29
CA SER A 2 -8.64 -14.97 33.01
C SER A 2 -8.35 -14.97 31.50
N PRO A 3 -7.09 -14.85 31.06
CA PRO A 3 -6.73 -14.89 29.65
C PRO A 3 -7.07 -16.27 29.06
N ASP A 4 -7.65 -16.29 27.84
CA ASP A 4 -7.95 -17.53 27.13
C ASP A 4 -6.66 -18.10 26.49
N PRO A 5 -6.18 -19.27 26.94
CA PRO A 5 -4.94 -19.86 26.42
C PRO A 5 -5.05 -20.29 24.94
N ARG A 6 -6.27 -20.53 24.43
CA ARG A 6 -6.47 -20.86 23.00
C ARG A 6 -6.29 -19.63 22.13
N PHE A 7 -6.85 -18.50 22.56
CA PHE A 7 -6.68 -17.22 21.88
C PHE A 7 -5.21 -16.78 21.87
N GLU A 8 -4.52 -16.87 23.01
CA GLU A 8 -3.10 -16.53 23.09
C GLU A 8 -2.25 -17.36 22.11
N ARG A 9 -2.50 -18.67 22.03
CA ARG A 9 -1.81 -19.56 21.09
C ARG A 9 -2.09 -19.18 19.64
N ALA A 10 -3.33 -18.84 19.30
CA ALA A 10 -3.69 -18.39 17.96
C ALA A 10 -2.97 -17.09 17.58
N VAL A 11 -2.93 -16.11 18.50
CA VAL A 11 -2.22 -14.84 18.29
C VAL A 11 -0.71 -15.08 18.10
N LEU A 12 -0.07 -15.92 18.92
CA LEU A 12 1.35 -16.22 18.78
C LEU A 12 1.67 -16.95 17.46
N GLY A 13 0.78 -17.84 17.00
CA GLY A 13 0.89 -18.50 15.70
C GLY A 13 0.80 -17.50 14.55
N ALA A 14 -0.22 -16.64 14.55
CA ALA A 14 -0.39 -15.60 13.55
C ALA A 14 0.76 -14.58 13.55
N PHE A 15 1.27 -14.24 14.74
CA PHE A 15 2.39 -13.33 14.90
C PHE A 15 3.68 -13.89 14.31
N ARG A 16 4.00 -15.17 14.57
CA ARG A 16 5.15 -15.85 13.97
C ARG A 16 5.10 -15.78 12.44
N ALA A 17 3.95 -16.12 11.85
CA ALA A 17 3.75 -16.06 10.41
C ALA A 17 3.92 -14.62 9.85
N ALA A 18 3.48 -13.60 10.59
CA ALA A 18 3.64 -12.20 10.20
C ALA A 18 5.12 -11.76 10.22
N VAL A 19 5.88 -12.13 11.25
CA VAL A 19 7.32 -11.82 11.36
C VAL A 19 8.13 -12.55 10.29
N GLU A 20 7.85 -13.83 10.05
CA GLU A 20 8.52 -14.60 8.98
C GLU A 20 8.27 -13.96 7.62
N ARG A 21 7.01 -13.64 7.31
CA ARG A 21 6.65 -12.95 6.06
C ARG A 21 7.36 -11.61 5.92
N TYR A 22 7.40 -10.82 7.00
CA TYR A 22 8.10 -9.55 7.02
C TYR A 22 9.58 -9.72 6.67
N CYS A 23 10.27 -10.63 7.35
CA CYS A 23 11.69 -10.89 7.11
C CYS A 23 11.94 -11.38 5.68
N THR A 24 11.09 -12.25 5.15
CA THR A 24 11.20 -12.72 3.76
C THR A 24 11.07 -11.58 2.76
N VAL A 25 10.10 -10.67 2.93
CA VAL A 25 9.91 -9.54 2.01
C VAL A 25 11.08 -8.57 2.08
N VAL A 26 11.55 -8.25 3.29
CA VAL A 26 12.69 -7.33 3.48
C VAL A 26 13.98 -7.94 2.93
N ASN A 27 14.25 -9.22 3.20
CA ASN A 27 15.43 -9.92 2.69
C ASN A 27 15.41 -10.10 1.16
N ALA A 28 14.22 -10.13 0.55
CA ALA A 28 14.07 -10.14 -0.90
C ALA A 28 14.17 -8.74 -1.54
N GLY A 29 14.16 -7.68 -0.73
CA GLY A 29 14.37 -6.31 -1.17
C GLY A 29 15.84 -5.92 -1.17
N ASP A 30 16.16 -4.85 -1.88
CA ASP A 30 17.51 -4.24 -1.91
C ASP A 30 17.71 -3.27 -0.73
N VAL A 31 17.28 -3.68 0.47
CA VAL A 31 17.38 -2.88 1.69
C VAL A 31 18.57 -3.39 2.50
N ASP A 32 19.54 -2.51 2.79
CA ASP A 32 20.67 -2.85 3.66
C ASP A 32 20.17 -3.28 5.05
N PRO A 33 20.37 -4.54 5.45
CA PRO A 33 19.92 -5.02 6.75
C PRO A 33 20.53 -4.26 7.93
N GLY A 34 21.73 -3.69 7.80
CA GLY A 34 22.40 -2.95 8.89
C GLY A 34 21.70 -1.63 9.25
N SER A 35 21.05 -1.02 8.27
CA SER A 35 20.27 0.21 8.43
C SER A 35 18.90 -0.01 9.10
N LEU A 36 18.41 -1.26 9.15
CA LEU A 36 17.06 -1.56 9.64
C LEU A 36 16.96 -1.45 11.17
N ARG A 37 15.95 -0.68 11.59
CA ARG A 37 15.52 -0.53 12.99
C ARG A 37 14.06 -0.97 13.09
N ILE A 38 13.87 -2.20 13.54
CA ILE A 38 12.59 -2.90 13.53
C ILE A 38 11.83 -2.60 14.82
N SER A 39 10.63 -2.03 14.69
CA SER A 39 9.69 -1.80 15.79
C SER A 39 8.47 -2.67 15.60
N VAL A 40 8.03 -3.35 16.65
CA VAL A 40 6.90 -4.28 16.59
C VAL A 40 5.84 -3.89 17.61
N THR A 41 4.61 -3.73 17.16
CA THR A 41 3.45 -3.56 18.04
C THR A 41 2.48 -4.71 17.84
N VAL A 42 2.10 -5.35 18.94
CA VAL A 42 1.08 -6.39 19.00
C VAL A 42 -0.12 -5.83 19.75
N ALA A 43 -1.24 -5.64 19.06
CA ALA A 43 -2.49 -5.20 19.67
C ALA A 43 -3.46 -6.39 19.75
N THR A 44 -4.05 -6.61 20.92
CA THR A 44 -5.00 -7.69 21.16
C THR A 44 -6.29 -7.15 21.77
N ARG A 45 -7.43 -7.73 21.43
CA ARG A 45 -8.74 -7.27 21.92
C ARG A 45 -8.88 -7.45 23.43
N THR A 46 -8.37 -8.56 23.93
CA THR A 46 -8.42 -8.95 25.34
C THR A 46 -7.01 -8.97 25.94
N PRO A 47 -6.90 -8.83 27.28
CA PRO A 47 -5.64 -8.98 27.98
C PRO A 47 -5.03 -10.37 27.79
N MET A 48 -3.72 -10.43 27.61
CA MET A 48 -2.96 -11.68 27.47
C MET A 48 -2.32 -12.11 28.79
N GLY A 49 -1.77 -13.34 28.83
CA GLY A 49 -0.99 -13.82 29.96
C GLY A 49 0.20 -12.90 30.28
N ARG A 50 0.62 -12.87 31.55
CA ARG A 50 1.74 -12.03 32.01
C ARG A 50 3.05 -12.28 31.26
N ASP A 51 3.24 -13.47 30.71
CA ASP A 51 4.44 -13.87 29.97
C ASP A 51 4.34 -13.66 28.44
N PHE A 52 3.22 -13.11 27.95
CA PHE A 52 2.94 -12.94 26.52
C PHE A 52 3.99 -12.08 25.82
N ALA A 53 4.36 -10.93 26.40
CA ALA A 53 5.40 -10.07 25.83
C ALA A 53 6.74 -10.83 25.70
N GLY A 54 7.11 -11.64 26.69
CA GLY A 54 8.30 -12.49 26.63
C GLY A 54 8.22 -13.57 25.54
N LYS A 55 7.03 -14.08 25.22
CA LYS A 55 6.80 -15.00 24.09
C LYS A 55 6.94 -14.27 22.75
N VAL A 56 6.40 -13.06 22.63
CA VAL A 56 6.55 -12.19 21.44
C VAL A 56 8.03 -11.88 21.16
N HIS A 57 8.81 -11.50 22.18
CA HIS A 57 10.26 -11.29 22.04
C HIS A 57 11.00 -12.55 21.56
N ARG A 58 10.66 -13.72 22.12
CA ARG A 58 11.24 -15.01 21.72
C ARG A 58 10.90 -15.42 20.28
N ILE A 59 9.88 -14.83 19.67
CA ILE A 59 9.56 -15.03 18.24
C ILE A 59 10.32 -14.04 17.37
N VAL A 60 10.30 -12.75 17.72
CA VAL A 60 10.88 -11.69 16.88
C VAL A 60 12.40 -11.76 16.78
N HIS A 61 13.11 -11.94 17.88
CA HIS A 61 14.57 -11.87 17.87
C HIS A 61 15.22 -12.99 17.05
N PRO A 62 14.88 -14.28 17.25
CA PRO A 62 15.49 -15.36 16.47
C PRO A 62 15.13 -15.27 14.99
N SER A 63 13.89 -14.93 14.65
CA SER A 63 13.46 -14.79 13.26
C SER A 63 14.18 -13.63 12.57
N THR A 64 14.28 -12.47 13.23
CA THR A 64 15.01 -11.33 12.67
C THR A 64 16.49 -11.66 12.50
N HIS A 65 17.14 -12.26 13.50
CA HIS A 65 18.56 -12.60 13.41
C HIS A 65 18.86 -13.64 12.32
N ARG A 66 17.97 -14.62 12.13
CA ARG A 66 18.13 -15.66 11.10
C ARG A 66 18.05 -15.11 9.68
N TRP A 67 17.14 -14.18 9.42
CA TRP A 67 16.84 -13.71 8.07
C TRP A 67 17.45 -12.34 7.75
N LEU A 68 17.73 -11.53 8.77
CA LEU A 68 18.23 -10.15 8.69
C LEU A 68 19.32 -9.94 9.76
N PRO A 69 20.49 -10.59 9.64
CA PRO A 69 21.47 -10.70 10.73
C PRO A 69 22.04 -9.37 11.25
N LEU A 70 21.98 -8.29 10.46
CA LEU A 70 22.44 -6.96 10.83
C LEU A 70 21.30 -6.01 11.28
N ALA A 71 20.04 -6.43 11.15
CA ALA A 71 18.89 -5.63 11.57
C ALA A 71 18.74 -5.64 13.08
N ARG A 72 18.27 -4.51 13.64
CA ARG A 72 18.07 -4.37 15.09
C ARG A 72 16.60 -4.20 15.43
N VAL A 73 16.09 -5.06 16.30
CA VAL A 73 14.77 -4.87 16.92
C VAL A 73 14.92 -3.85 18.03
N VAL A 74 14.32 -2.67 17.87
CA VAL A 74 14.46 -1.54 18.80
C VAL A 74 13.29 -1.41 19.76
N SER A 75 12.11 -1.92 19.40
CA SER A 75 10.95 -1.90 20.27
C SER A 75 10.02 -3.08 20.01
N VAL A 76 9.44 -3.60 21.09
CA VAL A 76 8.35 -4.57 21.05
C VAL A 76 7.31 -4.12 22.09
N VAL A 77 6.13 -3.74 21.61
CA VAL A 77 5.05 -3.21 22.45
C VAL A 77 3.85 -4.13 22.34
N CYS A 78 3.30 -4.55 23.47
CA CYS A 78 2.03 -5.29 23.52
C CYS A 78 0.96 -4.39 24.13
N THR A 79 -0.16 -4.21 23.45
CA THR A 79 -1.26 -3.33 23.87
C THR A 79 -2.59 -4.06 23.81
N VAL A 80 -3.52 -3.66 24.68
CA VAL A 80 -4.91 -4.13 24.61
C VAL A 80 -5.73 -3.04 23.92
N ASP A 81 -6.38 -3.41 22.82
CA ASP A 81 -7.22 -2.53 22.01
C ASP A 81 -8.62 -3.14 21.89
N PRO A 82 -9.57 -2.73 22.76
CA PRO A 82 -10.91 -3.29 22.78
C PRO A 82 -11.74 -2.93 21.54
N SER A 83 -11.27 -2.00 20.69
CA SER A 83 -11.93 -1.64 19.43
C SER A 83 -11.70 -2.66 18.31
N LEU A 84 -10.81 -3.63 18.53
CA LEU A 84 -10.54 -4.68 17.55
C LEU A 84 -11.77 -5.57 17.31
N PRO A 85 -12.02 -6.01 16.05
CA PRO A 85 -13.13 -6.89 15.72
C PRO A 85 -13.00 -8.24 16.46
N ASP A 86 -14.12 -8.92 16.71
CA ASP A 86 -14.14 -10.19 17.46
C ASP A 86 -13.28 -11.29 16.80
N ASP A 87 -13.25 -11.29 15.46
CA ASP A 87 -12.41 -12.15 14.64
C ASP A 87 -11.64 -11.25 13.65
N PRO A 88 -10.29 -11.19 13.71
CA PRO A 88 -9.39 -12.08 14.46
C PRO A 88 -9.04 -11.64 15.90
N GLY A 89 -9.56 -10.51 16.39
CA GLY A 89 -9.27 -10.03 17.76
C GLY A 89 -7.83 -9.55 17.97
N HIS A 90 -6.99 -9.47 16.94
CA HIS A 90 -5.60 -9.04 17.04
C HIS A 90 -5.13 -8.28 15.80
N ARG A 91 -4.09 -7.46 15.97
CA ARG A 91 -3.42 -6.71 14.91
C ARG A 91 -1.92 -6.63 15.20
N PHE A 92 -1.10 -6.79 14.16
CA PHE A 92 0.35 -6.65 14.24
C PHE A 92 0.79 -5.47 13.37
N LEU A 93 1.71 -4.67 13.89
CA LEU A 93 2.38 -3.60 13.16
C LEU A 93 3.88 -3.84 13.28
N ILE A 94 4.56 -3.98 12.14
CA ILE A 94 6.01 -4.13 12.06
C ILE A 94 6.53 -2.97 11.20
N GLN A 95 7.39 -2.14 11.78
CA GLN A 95 8.00 -0.98 11.15
C GLN A 95 9.52 -1.16 11.04
N PRO A 96 10.19 -0.65 10.01
CA PRO A 96 9.60 -0.02 8.82
C PRO A 96 8.78 -1.03 8.02
N PRO A 97 7.71 -0.63 7.31
CA PRO A 97 6.91 -1.59 6.55
C PRO A 97 7.77 -2.31 5.52
N ALA A 98 7.53 -3.61 5.34
CA ALA A 98 8.24 -4.39 4.32
C ALA A 98 7.72 -4.00 2.93
N LEU A 99 8.37 -3.03 2.30
CA LEU A 99 8.13 -2.65 0.91
C LEU A 99 9.00 -3.52 0.00
N PRO A 100 8.44 -4.21 -1.00
CA PRO A 100 9.27 -4.87 -2.00
C PRO A 100 10.05 -3.80 -2.78
N ALA A 101 11.35 -4.04 -3.00
CA ALA A 101 12.15 -3.14 -3.82
C ALA A 101 11.57 -3.05 -5.25
N PRO A 102 11.63 -1.86 -5.89
CA PRO A 102 11.40 -1.79 -7.32
C PRO A 102 12.40 -2.73 -7.99
N ARG A 103 11.90 -3.70 -8.79
CA ARG A 103 12.77 -4.54 -9.60
C ARG A 103 13.60 -3.61 -10.49
N GLN A 104 14.86 -3.38 -10.13
CA GLN A 104 15.82 -2.89 -11.10
C GLN A 104 15.81 -3.92 -12.22
N ALA A 105 15.39 -3.48 -13.41
CA ALA A 105 15.49 -4.30 -14.60
C ALA A 105 16.94 -4.84 -14.68
N PRO A 106 17.14 -6.10 -15.10
CA PRO A 106 18.49 -6.65 -15.21
C PRO A 106 19.31 -5.71 -16.09
N ARG A 107 20.34 -5.08 -15.52
CA ARG A 107 21.44 -4.53 -16.30
C ARG A 107 22.12 -5.73 -16.97
N GLN A 108 21.61 -6.11 -18.13
CA GLN A 108 22.38 -6.92 -19.05
C GLN A 108 23.59 -6.07 -19.45
N ALA A 109 24.74 -6.41 -18.87
CA ALA A 109 26.03 -5.98 -19.37
C ALA A 109 26.17 -6.53 -20.79
N LEU A 110 25.81 -5.71 -21.79
CA LEU A 110 26.19 -5.96 -23.17
C LEU A 110 27.72 -5.86 -23.25
N PRO A 111 28.39 -6.82 -23.92
CA PRO A 111 29.83 -6.73 -24.17
C PRO A 111 30.12 -5.45 -24.96
N GLN A 112 31.06 -4.65 -24.46
CA GLN A 112 31.56 -3.46 -25.13
C GLN A 112 32.40 -3.89 -26.33
N THR A 113 31.75 -4.16 -27.45
CA THR A 113 32.42 -4.15 -28.76
C THR A 113 32.54 -2.69 -29.16
N ARG A 114 33.76 -2.16 -29.03
CA ARG A 114 34.20 -0.87 -29.55
C ARG A 114 33.90 -0.82 -31.05
N ILE A 115 32.85 -0.08 -31.44
CA ILE A 115 32.62 0.33 -32.82
C ILE A 115 32.78 1.85 -32.84
N GLU A 116 33.70 2.29 -33.68
CA GLU A 116 34.02 3.69 -33.93
C GLU A 116 32.79 4.49 -34.33
N SER A 117 32.73 5.70 -33.79
CA SER A 117 31.63 6.65 -33.87
C SER A 117 31.29 7.03 -35.31
N GLN A 118 30.05 6.79 -35.70
CA GLN A 118 29.39 7.54 -36.77
C GLN A 118 28.27 8.35 -36.11
N GLU A 119 28.45 9.67 -36.02
CA GLU A 119 27.48 10.60 -35.45
C GLU A 119 26.20 10.59 -36.29
N VAL A 120 25.24 9.75 -35.88
CA VAL A 120 23.84 9.88 -36.25
C VAL A 120 23.25 10.97 -35.34
N PRO A 121 22.58 12.00 -35.89
CA PRO A 121 21.88 12.98 -35.06
C PRO A 121 20.89 12.26 -34.15
N LEU A 122 21.16 12.27 -32.84
CA LEU A 122 20.25 11.72 -31.85
C LEU A 122 18.90 12.44 -31.99
N PRO A 123 17.77 11.71 -32.05
CA PRO A 123 16.47 12.35 -31.93
C PRO A 123 16.43 13.16 -30.63
N PRO A 124 15.77 14.33 -30.62
CA PRO A 124 15.74 15.20 -29.44
C PRO A 124 15.34 14.38 -28.22
N ALA A 125 16.09 14.55 -27.13
CA ALA A 125 15.82 13.92 -25.85
C ALA A 125 14.33 14.09 -25.53
N GLN A 126 13.61 12.97 -25.41
CA GLN A 126 12.21 13.02 -25.01
C GLN A 126 12.13 13.79 -23.70
N PRO A 127 11.25 14.81 -23.59
CA PRO A 127 11.05 15.52 -22.34
C PRO A 127 10.71 14.49 -21.24
N PRO A 128 11.16 14.73 -20.00
CA PRO A 128 10.87 13.81 -18.90
C PRO A 128 9.36 13.55 -18.84
N PRO A 129 8.93 12.30 -18.58
CA PRO A 129 7.51 11.98 -18.54
C PRO A 129 6.84 12.86 -17.49
N GLU A 130 5.79 13.55 -17.92
CA GLU A 130 5.00 14.39 -17.04
C GLU A 130 4.47 13.56 -15.85
N THR A 131 4.62 14.10 -14.64
CA THR A 131 4.22 13.45 -13.40
C THR A 131 3.16 14.29 -12.71
N VAL A 132 2.09 13.64 -12.23
CA VAL A 132 1.05 14.30 -11.42
C VAL A 132 1.01 13.64 -10.04
N HIS A 133 0.87 14.47 -9.02
CA HIS A 133 0.72 14.07 -7.63
C HIS A 133 -0.77 14.03 -7.32
N LEU A 134 -1.30 12.82 -7.19
CA LEU A 134 -2.65 12.59 -6.71
C LEU A 134 -2.60 12.43 -5.19
N THR A 135 -3.14 13.41 -4.50
CA THR A 135 -3.33 13.38 -3.05
C THR A 135 -4.75 12.91 -2.73
N LEU A 136 -4.89 11.92 -1.85
CA LEU A 136 -6.16 11.37 -1.38
C LEU A 136 -6.31 11.61 0.12
N ARG A 137 -7.48 12.08 0.52
CA ARG A 137 -7.80 12.50 1.89
C ARG A 137 -9.08 11.87 2.40
N TYR A 138 -9.10 11.55 3.68
CA TYR A 138 -10.30 11.09 4.36
C TYR A 138 -10.31 11.62 5.79
N GLY A 139 -11.32 12.43 6.12
CA GLY A 139 -11.36 13.12 7.40
C GLY A 139 -10.12 13.98 7.64
N ALA A 140 -9.76 14.18 8.92
CA ALA A 140 -8.60 14.98 9.31
C ALA A 140 -7.28 14.18 9.26
N ASP A 141 -7.34 12.86 9.44
CA ASP A 141 -6.17 12.06 9.84
C ASP A 141 -5.55 11.25 8.69
N PHE A 142 -6.30 10.99 7.62
CA PHE A 142 -5.78 10.23 6.49
C PHE A 142 -5.39 11.14 5.34
N HIS A 143 -4.12 11.02 4.95
CA HIS A 143 -3.52 11.72 3.83
C HIS A 143 -2.56 10.78 3.09
N TRP A 144 -2.77 10.60 1.79
CA TRP A 144 -1.98 9.68 0.98
C TRP A 144 -1.63 10.31 -0.36
N VAL A 145 -0.34 10.38 -0.67
CA VAL A 145 0.17 11.00 -1.91
C VAL A 145 0.67 9.92 -2.85
N CYS A 146 0.18 9.94 -4.08
CA CYS A 146 0.53 9.02 -5.17
C CYS A 146 1.17 9.80 -6.32
N HIS A 147 2.36 9.38 -6.73
CA HIS A 147 2.99 9.91 -7.94
C HIS A 147 2.55 9.07 -9.14
N LEU A 148 1.91 9.72 -10.11
CA LEU A 148 1.40 9.08 -11.32
C LEU A 148 2.26 9.54 -12.49
N ALA A 149 3.02 8.61 -13.07
CA ALA A 149 3.66 8.84 -14.36
C ALA A 149 2.61 8.80 -15.47
N SER A 150 2.77 9.64 -16.50
CA SER A 150 1.90 9.60 -17.69
C SER A 150 2.04 8.23 -18.39
N ALA A 151 0.93 7.51 -18.53
CA ALA A 151 0.86 6.21 -19.17
C ALA A 151 -0.53 5.95 -19.78
N PRO A 152 -0.62 5.26 -20.94
CA PRO A 152 -1.90 4.99 -21.58
C PRO A 152 -2.76 3.93 -20.83
N GLY A 153 -2.18 3.22 -19.87
CA GLY A 153 -2.82 2.13 -19.15
C GLY A 153 -3.77 2.58 -18.04
N TRP A 154 -4.81 1.78 -17.80
CA TRP A 154 -5.67 1.91 -16.63
C TRP A 154 -5.05 1.20 -15.43
N VAL A 155 -5.01 1.90 -14.31
CA VAL A 155 -4.37 1.49 -13.07
C VAL A 155 -5.44 1.43 -11.98
N PRO A 156 -5.64 0.30 -11.28
CA PRO A 156 -6.61 0.24 -10.20
C PRO A 156 -6.25 1.16 -9.03
N LEU A 157 -7.27 1.81 -8.49
CA LEU A 157 -7.27 2.59 -7.27
C LEU A 157 -8.19 1.92 -6.25
N GLY A 158 -7.61 1.46 -5.13
CA GLY A 158 -8.39 0.84 -4.07
C GLY A 158 -7.54 0.11 -3.03
N ARG A 159 -8.23 -0.49 -2.07
CA ARG A 159 -7.61 -1.35 -1.06
C ARG A 159 -7.50 -2.77 -1.58
N TRP A 160 -6.34 -3.37 -1.41
CA TRP A 160 -6.04 -4.65 -2.05
C TRP A 160 -6.77 -5.85 -1.41
N THR A 161 -7.07 -6.87 -2.23
CA THR A 161 -7.70 -8.15 -1.81
C THR A 161 -6.81 -9.38 -2.03
N GLY A 162 -5.54 -9.21 -2.44
CA GLY A 162 -4.53 -10.30 -2.43
C GLY A 162 -4.00 -10.79 -3.79
N SER A 163 -4.62 -10.43 -4.93
CA SER A 163 -4.13 -10.80 -6.28
C SER A 163 -3.23 -9.69 -6.86
N ARG A 164 -1.95 -9.99 -7.14
CA ARG A 164 -0.97 -8.97 -7.58
C ARG A 164 -1.28 -8.47 -9.01
N HIS A 165 -1.50 -7.16 -9.17
CA HIS A 165 -1.35 -6.45 -10.45
C HIS A 165 -0.18 -5.44 -10.33
N ASP A 166 0.71 -5.49 -11.32
CA ASP A 166 2.02 -4.80 -11.29
C ASP A 166 1.92 -3.26 -11.42
N ALA A 167 0.79 -2.72 -11.91
CA ALA A 167 0.55 -1.29 -12.05
C ALA A 167 -0.73 -0.92 -11.29
N SER A 168 -0.66 -0.72 -9.96
CA SER A 168 -1.79 -0.37 -9.08
C SER A 168 -1.43 0.82 -8.19
N VAL A 169 -2.32 1.79 -8.04
CA VAL A 169 -2.22 2.85 -7.03
C VAL A 169 -2.86 2.34 -5.76
N ARG A 170 -2.00 1.93 -4.83
CA ARG A 170 -2.41 1.17 -3.65
C ARG A 170 -2.72 2.12 -2.51
N LEU A 171 -3.95 2.03 -2.03
CA LEU A 171 -4.31 2.67 -0.78
C LEU A 171 -3.78 1.83 0.39
N PRO A 172 -3.30 2.45 1.46
CA PRO A 172 -2.77 1.72 2.60
C PRO A 172 -3.81 0.78 3.22
N GLU A 173 -3.36 -0.38 3.71
CA GLU A 173 -4.26 -1.37 4.32
C GLU A 173 -4.99 -0.82 5.55
N TYR A 174 -4.40 0.18 6.23
CA TYR A 174 -4.97 0.88 7.39
C TYR A 174 -6.11 1.84 7.05
N ALA A 175 -6.40 2.12 5.77
CA ALA A 175 -7.55 2.93 5.34
C ALA A 175 -8.88 2.16 5.50
N THR A 176 -9.18 1.69 6.71
CA THR A 176 -10.26 0.73 7.01
C THR A 176 -11.65 1.19 6.57
N PHE A 177 -11.86 2.49 6.53
CA PHE A 177 -13.08 3.15 6.05
C PHE A 177 -13.33 2.96 4.55
N LEU A 178 -12.30 2.69 3.73
CA LEU A 178 -12.50 2.41 2.30
C LEU A 178 -12.88 0.97 2.07
N PRO A 179 -13.78 0.70 1.12
CA PRO A 179 -14.09 -0.66 0.73
C PRO A 179 -12.84 -1.37 0.20
N ARG A 180 -12.70 -2.64 0.56
CA ARG A 180 -11.74 -3.53 -0.07
C ARG A 180 -12.13 -3.79 -1.52
N GLY A 181 -11.13 -3.87 -2.38
CA GLY A 181 -11.24 -4.10 -3.82
C GLY A 181 -10.87 -2.86 -4.65
N GLU A 182 -10.65 -3.12 -5.93
CA GLU A 182 -10.37 -2.12 -6.95
C GLU A 182 -11.69 -1.64 -7.52
N LEU A 183 -12.33 -0.66 -6.89
CA LEU A 183 -13.64 -0.15 -7.35
C LEU A 183 -13.51 0.88 -8.47
N VAL A 184 -12.36 1.56 -8.54
CA VAL A 184 -12.05 2.60 -9.52
C VAL A 184 -10.75 2.24 -10.24
N TYR A 185 -10.69 2.52 -11.53
CA TYR A 185 -9.45 2.61 -12.29
C TYR A 185 -9.13 4.08 -12.52
N LEU A 186 -7.85 4.43 -12.49
CA LEU A 186 -7.33 5.73 -12.88
C LEU A 186 -6.43 5.61 -14.09
N ARG A 187 -6.37 6.66 -14.89
CA ARG A 187 -5.42 6.81 -16.00
C ARG A 187 -4.91 8.24 -16.01
N HIS A 188 -3.63 8.40 -16.27
CA HIS A 188 -2.97 9.69 -16.41
C HIS A 188 -2.32 9.77 -17.80
N GLN A 189 -2.76 10.70 -18.64
CA GLN A 189 -2.25 10.87 -20.00
C GLN A 189 -2.04 12.36 -20.32
N GLY A 190 -0.79 12.82 -20.27
CA GLY A 190 -0.46 14.26 -20.29
C GLY A 190 -1.18 15.01 -19.17
N HIS A 191 -1.64 16.24 -19.41
CA HIS A 191 -2.39 17.05 -18.43
C HIS A 191 -3.81 16.55 -18.07
N ARG A 192 -4.11 15.26 -18.20
CA ARG A 192 -5.43 14.68 -17.92
C ARG A 192 -5.33 13.47 -17.02
N VAL A 193 -6.12 13.49 -15.94
CA VAL A 193 -6.40 12.33 -15.10
C VAL A 193 -7.86 11.94 -15.31
N GLU A 194 -8.12 10.66 -15.49
CA GLU A 194 -9.46 10.12 -15.68
C GLU A 194 -9.73 8.98 -14.71
N PHE A 195 -11.00 8.85 -14.31
CA PHE A 195 -11.51 7.76 -13.49
C PHE A 195 -12.49 6.91 -14.29
N ALA A 196 -12.37 5.59 -14.17
CA ALA A 196 -13.30 4.63 -14.75
C ALA A 196 -13.78 3.64 -13.68
N ARG A 197 -15.01 3.14 -13.81
CA ARG A 197 -15.57 2.18 -12.85
C ARG A 197 -15.04 0.79 -13.15
N SER A 198 -14.51 0.14 -12.12
CA SER A 198 -14.20 -1.29 -12.19
C SER A 198 -15.45 -2.15 -12.25
N ARG A 199 -15.35 -3.35 -12.80
CA ARG A 199 -16.42 -4.36 -12.77
C ARG A 199 -16.46 -5.15 -11.46
N VAL A 200 -15.44 -4.98 -10.61
CA VAL A 200 -15.34 -5.63 -9.31
C VAL A 200 -16.37 -5.03 -8.34
N ARG A 201 -17.07 -5.92 -7.62
CA ARG A 201 -18.14 -5.61 -6.64
C ARG A 201 -19.18 -4.64 -7.21
N PRO A 202 -20.00 -5.08 -8.18
CA PRO A 202 -20.95 -4.21 -8.89
C PRO A 202 -22.05 -3.64 -7.99
N THR A 203 -22.25 -4.20 -6.79
CA THR A 203 -23.20 -3.71 -5.79
C THR A 203 -22.83 -2.34 -5.22
N TYR A 204 -21.55 -1.93 -5.29
CA TYR A 204 -21.12 -0.62 -4.82
C TYR A 204 -21.47 0.46 -5.84
N LEU A 205 -22.19 1.48 -5.37
CA LEU A 205 -22.31 2.74 -6.07
C LEU A 205 -21.00 3.51 -5.88
N VAL A 206 -20.44 3.98 -6.99
CA VAL A 206 -19.26 4.86 -7.01
C VAL A 206 -19.67 6.18 -7.64
N ARG A 207 -19.34 7.30 -7.00
CA ARG A 207 -19.49 8.63 -7.58
C ARG A 207 -18.15 9.34 -7.60
N VAL A 208 -17.90 10.10 -8.67
CA VAL A 208 -16.77 11.03 -8.77
C VAL A 208 -17.37 12.41 -8.96
N ASP A 209 -17.04 13.33 -8.06
CA ASP A 209 -17.56 14.70 -8.07
C ASP A 209 -19.09 14.76 -8.15
N GLY A 210 -19.75 13.91 -7.36
CA GLY A 210 -21.20 13.75 -7.33
C GLY A 210 -21.79 12.97 -8.51
N THR A 211 -21.01 12.69 -9.56
CA THR A 211 -21.47 11.99 -10.76
C THR A 211 -21.31 10.47 -10.63
N PRO A 212 -22.37 9.66 -10.80
CA PRO A 212 -22.28 8.21 -10.74
C PRO A 212 -21.40 7.62 -11.85
N LEU A 213 -20.37 6.86 -11.44
CA LEU A 213 -19.45 6.16 -12.34
C LEU A 213 -19.99 4.75 -12.62
N ARG A 214 -20.47 4.52 -13.85
CA ARG A 214 -21.06 3.24 -14.28
C ARG A 214 -19.99 2.32 -14.88
N ALA A 215 -20.09 1.00 -14.66
CA ALA A 215 -19.10 0.01 -15.13
C ALA A 215 -18.92 -0.05 -16.67
N ASN A 216 -19.94 0.34 -17.43
CA ASN A 216 -19.90 0.51 -18.88
C ASN A 216 -20.12 1.98 -19.29
N GLY A 217 -19.96 2.91 -18.33
CA GLY A 217 -20.08 4.34 -18.57
C GLY A 217 -18.81 4.92 -19.19
N ARG A 218 -18.90 6.18 -19.61
CA ARG A 218 -17.71 6.93 -20.02
C ARG A 218 -16.83 7.22 -18.79
N PRO A 219 -15.50 7.23 -18.94
CA PRO A 219 -14.63 7.75 -17.91
C PRO A 219 -14.99 9.20 -17.56
N ILE A 220 -14.72 9.58 -16.31
CA ILE A 220 -14.87 10.95 -15.82
C ILE A 220 -13.49 11.57 -15.72
N GLN A 221 -13.29 12.72 -16.35
CA GLN A 221 -12.08 13.50 -16.19
C GLN A 221 -12.08 14.15 -14.81
N ALA A 222 -10.98 13.98 -14.07
CA ALA A 222 -10.78 14.58 -12.76
C ALA A 222 -10.57 16.10 -12.88
N GLY A 223 -11.16 16.86 -11.95
CA GLY A 223 -10.81 18.27 -11.74
C GLY A 223 -9.49 18.42 -10.99
N PRO A 224 -9.01 19.65 -10.74
CA PRO A 224 -7.83 19.88 -9.91
C PRO A 224 -8.04 19.43 -8.46
N ALA A 225 -9.28 19.47 -7.97
CA ALA A 225 -9.70 18.91 -6.70
C ALA A 225 -11.13 18.38 -6.81
N GLY A 226 -11.47 17.40 -5.97
CA GLY A 226 -12.77 16.77 -6.02
C GLY A 226 -12.97 15.68 -4.97
N SER A 227 -13.91 14.77 -5.22
CA SER A 227 -14.18 13.64 -4.32
C SER A 227 -14.58 12.36 -5.04
N ILE A 228 -14.27 11.22 -4.42
CA ILE A 228 -14.68 9.88 -4.80
C ILE A 228 -15.52 9.31 -3.67
N GLU A 229 -16.78 9.03 -3.93
CA GLU A 229 -17.71 8.46 -2.96
C GLU A 229 -17.98 6.99 -3.30
N TYR A 230 -17.96 6.15 -2.27
CA TYR A 230 -18.33 4.74 -2.32
C TYR A 230 -19.55 4.54 -1.42
N ALA A 231 -20.58 3.85 -1.89
CA ALA A 231 -21.75 3.51 -1.10
C ALA A 231 -22.19 2.06 -1.35
N ASP A 232 -22.50 1.34 -0.27
CA ASP A 232 -23.03 -0.02 -0.28
C ASP A 232 -24.50 0.01 0.15
N GLY A 233 -25.38 0.37 -0.78
CA GLY A 233 -26.80 0.59 -0.50
C GLY A 233 -27.02 1.67 0.59
N ALA A 234 -27.86 1.36 1.57
CA ALA A 234 -28.14 2.24 2.72
C ALA A 234 -27.22 1.99 3.93
N ALA A 235 -26.34 0.99 3.88
CA ALA A 235 -25.64 0.48 5.05
C ALA A 235 -24.35 1.25 5.38
N SER A 236 -23.65 1.76 4.37
CA SER A 236 -22.41 2.51 4.58
C SER A 236 -22.06 3.40 3.38
N SER A 237 -21.46 4.55 3.67
CA SER A 237 -20.88 5.43 2.66
C SER A 237 -19.53 5.97 3.14
N THR A 238 -18.59 6.05 2.19
CA THR A 238 -17.24 6.55 2.42
C THR A 238 -16.88 7.53 1.32
N ARG A 239 -16.38 8.71 1.69
CA ARG A 239 -15.96 9.75 0.75
C ARG A 239 -14.47 10.05 0.89
N LEU A 240 -13.74 9.93 -0.21
CA LEU A 240 -12.36 10.40 -0.34
C LEU A 240 -12.36 11.76 -1.04
N ASP A 241 -11.69 12.75 -0.47
CA ASP A 241 -11.37 13.96 -1.21
C ASP A 241 -10.05 13.75 -1.96
N TYR A 242 -9.92 14.34 -3.14
CA TYR A 242 -8.69 14.27 -3.94
C TYR A 242 -8.20 15.65 -4.38
N LEU A 243 -6.88 15.78 -4.54
CA LEU A 243 -6.19 16.94 -5.08
C LEU A 243 -5.15 16.48 -6.10
N LEU A 244 -5.08 17.14 -7.25
CA LEU A 244 -4.08 16.93 -8.29
C LEU A 244 -3.10 18.11 -8.32
N ALA A 245 -1.80 17.82 -8.25
CA ALA A 245 -0.74 18.80 -8.45
C ALA A 245 0.23 18.31 -9.53
N TRP A 246 0.58 19.16 -10.49
CA TRP A 246 1.41 18.81 -11.64
C TRP A 246 2.88 19.15 -11.38
N ASP A 247 3.80 18.21 -11.59
CA ASP A 247 5.24 18.50 -11.56
C ASP A 247 5.63 19.25 -12.83
N GLY A 248 5.83 20.57 -12.72
CA GLY A 248 6.41 21.39 -13.79
C GLY A 248 5.59 22.58 -14.28
N GLY A 249 4.43 22.89 -13.68
CA GLY A 249 3.60 24.03 -14.10
C GLY A 249 3.44 25.08 -13.01
N ARG A 250 3.90 26.31 -13.27
CA ARG A 250 3.34 27.51 -12.64
C ARG A 250 1.85 27.57 -12.99
N GLY A 251 0.99 27.64 -11.98
CA GLY A 251 -0.45 27.86 -12.10
C GLY A 251 -1.02 28.15 -10.73
#